data_AF-A0A835PAC8-F1
#
_entry.id   AF-A0A835PAC8-F1
#
_cell.length_a   1.000
_cell.length_b   1.000
_cell.length_c   1.000
_cell.angle_alpha   90.00
_cell.angle_beta   90.00
_cell.angle_gamma   90.00
#
_symmetry.space_group_name_H-M   'P 1'
#
loop_
_entity.id
_entity.type
_entity.pdbx_description
1 polymer ?
#
loop_
_entity_poly.entity_id
_entity_poly.type
_entity_poly.pdbx_seq_one_letter_code
_entity_poly.pdbx_strand_id
1 'polypeptide(L)'
;MVLNRVLPKDIRVLGWSSVPLDFTARFSCLSREYRYLFWRGNMDISVMREAANKFKGEHDYRNFCKMDAVNVKNFRRYITGITISPCNKRFDVDLWAITITGSAFLWHQVRCMVSVLFMIGEGLESPNMSDKICKNI
;
A
#
# COMPACT_ATOMS: atom_id res chain seq x y z
N MET A 1 12.25 16.05 22.70
CA MET A 1 12.86 16.68 21.49
C MET A 1 12.36 18.11 21.36
N VAL A 2 13.26 19.11 21.36
CA VAL A 2 12.88 20.55 21.33
C VAL A 2 12.10 20.93 20.07
N LEU A 3 12.39 20.30 18.93
CA LEU A 3 11.71 20.58 17.66
C LEU A 3 10.19 20.36 17.72
N ASN A 4 9.70 19.41 18.52
CA ASN A 4 8.27 19.17 18.69
C ASN A 4 7.52 20.33 19.36
N ARG A 5 8.21 21.34 19.91
CA ARG A 5 7.57 22.52 20.51
C ARG A 5 7.12 23.57 19.48
N VAL A 6 7.73 23.56 18.30
CA VAL A 6 7.45 24.52 17.22
C VAL A 6 6.64 23.92 16.07
N LEU A 7 6.39 22.61 16.12
CA LEU A 7 5.57 21.91 15.11
C LEU A 7 4.08 21.98 15.47
N PRO A 8 3.19 22.02 14.46
CA PRO A 8 1.76 21.78 14.63
C PRO A 8 1.47 20.47 15.39
N LYS A 9 0.30 20.38 16.02
CA LYS A 9 -0.05 19.22 16.89
C LYS A 9 -0.10 17.88 16.16
N ASP A 10 -0.36 17.91 14.85
CA ASP A 10 -0.47 16.77 13.94
C ASP A 10 0.87 16.36 13.31
N ILE A 11 1.96 17.11 13.54
CA ILE A 11 3.31 16.76 13.05
C ILE A 11 4.24 16.58 14.25
N ARG A 12 4.87 15.41 14.33
CA ARG A 12 5.76 15.06 15.45
C ARG A 12 6.99 14.33 14.93
N VAL A 13 8.17 14.75 15.39
CA VAL A 13 9.38 13.94 15.26
C VAL A 13 9.38 12.91 16.39
N LEU A 14 9.37 11.64 15.98
CA LEU A 14 9.29 10.50 16.89
C LEU A 14 10.68 10.02 17.36
N GLY A 15 11.70 10.25 16.56
CA GLY A 15 13.07 9.83 16.85
C GLY A 15 14.08 10.52 15.95
N TRP A 16 15.35 10.35 16.29
CA TRP A 16 16.48 10.83 15.51
C TRP A 16 17.63 9.82 15.65
N SER A 17 18.51 9.78 14.66
CA SER A 17 19.73 8.97 14.70
C SER A 17 20.81 9.65 13.89
N SER A 18 22.06 9.53 14.33
CA SER A 18 23.22 9.82 13.48
C SER A 18 23.29 8.80 12.35
N VAL A 19 23.71 9.25 11.17
CA VAL A 19 23.84 8.44 9.95
C VAL A 19 25.18 8.74 9.26
N PRO A 20 25.70 7.81 8.43
CA PRO A 20 26.85 8.07 7.57
C PRO A 20 26.64 9.28 6.64
N LEU A 21 27.73 9.92 6.19
CA LEU A 21 27.67 11.10 5.33
C LEU A 21 27.09 10.83 3.94
N ASP A 22 27.20 9.59 3.47
CA ASP A 22 26.66 9.10 2.19
C ASP A 22 25.21 8.58 2.32
N PHE A 23 24.61 8.64 3.51
CA PHE A 23 23.23 8.20 3.70
C PHE A 23 22.23 9.12 2.99
N THR A 24 21.24 8.49 2.36
CA THR A 24 20.13 9.18 1.71
C THR A 24 18.82 8.51 2.10
N ALA A 25 17.94 9.27 2.76
CA ALA A 25 16.64 8.76 3.21
C ALA A 25 15.81 8.13 2.07
N ARG A 26 16.02 8.57 0.82
CA ARG A 26 15.35 8.01 -0.35
C ARG A 26 16.02 6.74 -0.88
N PHE A 27 17.32 6.77 -1.16
CA PHE A 27 17.97 5.67 -1.87
C PHE A 27 18.49 4.57 -0.93
N SER A 28 18.79 4.89 0.33
CA SER A 28 19.16 3.91 1.36
C SER A 28 17.95 3.18 1.95
N CYS A 29 16.71 3.58 1.62
CA CYS A 29 15.48 2.95 2.10
C CYS A 29 15.24 1.60 1.40
N LEU A 30 15.18 0.53 2.19
CA LEU A 30 15.02 -0.85 1.72
C LEU A 30 13.59 -1.18 1.27
N SER A 31 12.60 -0.70 2.01
CA SER A 31 11.19 -0.94 1.70
C SER A 31 10.30 0.16 2.31
N ARG A 32 9.10 0.29 1.74
CA ARG A 32 8.05 1.15 2.27
C ARG A 32 6.83 0.29 2.57
N GLU A 33 6.12 0.64 3.62
CA GLU A 33 4.88 -0.01 4.03
C GLU A 33 3.77 1.04 4.12
N TYR A 34 2.63 0.72 3.52
CA TYR A 34 1.41 1.51 3.62
C TYR A 34 0.33 0.69 4.31
N ARG A 35 -0.41 1.34 5.21
CA ARG A 35 -1.55 0.72 5.90
C ARG A 35 -2.82 1.50 5.61
N TYR A 36 -3.78 0.85 4.96
CA TYR A 36 -5.08 1.41 4.63
C TYR A 36 -6.12 0.91 5.63
N LEU A 37 -6.68 1.82 6.43
CA LEU A 37 -7.69 1.51 7.42
C LEU A 37 -9.08 1.61 6.79
N PHE A 38 -9.95 0.64 7.06
CA PHE A 38 -11.29 0.60 6.49
C PHE A 38 -12.28 -0.12 7.42
N TRP A 39 -13.56 0.25 7.31
CA TRP A 39 -14.66 -0.46 7.97
C TRP A 39 -15.05 -1.65 7.13
N ARG A 40 -15.05 -2.86 7.70
CA ARG A 40 -15.33 -4.08 6.93
C ARG A 40 -16.74 -4.11 6.35
N GLY A 41 -17.76 -3.80 7.17
CA GLY A 41 -19.15 -3.90 6.73
C GLY A 41 -19.46 -5.29 6.14
N ASN A 42 -19.95 -5.30 4.90
CA ASN A 42 -20.31 -6.55 4.20
C ASN A 42 -19.20 -7.10 3.30
N MET A 43 -17.97 -6.59 3.38
CA MET A 43 -16.88 -7.05 2.52
C MET A 43 -16.49 -8.51 2.77
N ASP A 44 -16.34 -9.27 1.69
CA ASP A 44 -15.78 -10.61 1.72
C ASP A 44 -14.25 -10.56 1.82
N ILE A 45 -13.78 -10.60 3.07
CA ILE A 45 -12.35 -10.60 3.39
C ILE A 45 -11.60 -11.81 2.82
N SER A 46 -12.26 -12.96 2.68
CA SER A 46 -11.61 -14.17 2.16
C SER A 46 -11.23 -13.96 0.70
N VAL A 47 -12.18 -13.47 -0.09
CA VAL A 47 -11.99 -13.17 -1.50
C VAL A 47 -11.00 -12.02 -1.70
N MET A 48 -11.07 -10.98 -0.88
CA MET A 48 -10.08 -9.89 -0.90
C MET A 48 -8.66 -10.40 -0.63
N ARG A 49 -8.47 -11.34 0.30
CA ARG A 49 -7.15 -11.92 0.59
C ARG A 49 -6.61 -12.75 -0.55
N GLU A 50 -7.48 -13.52 -1.22
CA GLU A 50 -7.11 -14.28 -2.41
C GLU A 50 -6.64 -13.33 -3.52
N ALA A 51 -7.45 -12.31 -3.83
CA ALA A 51 -7.11 -11.30 -4.84
C ALA A 51 -5.85 -10.50 -4.49
N ALA A 52 -5.65 -10.19 -3.20
CA ALA A 52 -4.48 -9.48 -2.71
C ALA A 52 -3.19 -10.28 -2.95
N ASN A 53 -3.19 -11.58 -2.66
CA ASN A 53 -2.01 -12.43 -2.83
C ASN A 53 -1.46 -12.42 -4.28
N LYS A 54 -2.32 -12.17 -5.27
CA LYS A 54 -1.93 -12.09 -6.68
C LYS A 54 -1.06 -10.88 -7.01
N PHE A 55 -1.06 -9.84 -6.17
CA PHE A 55 -0.18 -8.67 -6.34
C PHE A 55 1.26 -8.93 -5.88
N LYS A 56 1.53 -10.00 -5.12
CA LYS A 56 2.88 -10.32 -4.64
C LYS A 56 3.82 -10.64 -5.80
N GLY A 57 5.08 -10.24 -5.66
CA GLY A 57 6.10 -10.41 -6.70
C GLY A 57 6.26 -9.17 -7.58
N GLU A 58 6.93 -9.35 -8.72
CA GLU A 58 7.16 -8.28 -9.69
C GLU A 58 6.07 -8.26 -10.76
N HIS A 59 5.43 -7.11 -10.93
CA HIS A 59 4.42 -6.89 -11.96
C HIS A 59 4.57 -5.53 -12.61
N ASP A 60 4.00 -5.37 -13.80
CA ASP A 60 3.80 -4.05 -14.42
C ASP A 60 2.55 -3.38 -13.81
N TYR A 61 2.75 -2.23 -13.15
CA TYR A 61 1.69 -1.50 -12.45
C TYR A 61 1.18 -0.26 -13.21
N ARG A 62 1.39 -0.16 -14.53
CA ARG A 62 0.87 0.95 -15.36
C ARG A 62 -0.60 1.24 -15.16
N ASN A 63 -1.42 0.19 -15.11
CA ASN A 63 -2.87 0.28 -14.94
C ASN A 63 -3.31 0.63 -13.51
N PHE A 64 -2.37 0.62 -12.56
CA PHE A 64 -2.62 0.97 -11.16
C PHE A 64 -2.04 2.32 -10.80
N CYS A 65 -1.51 3.10 -11.74
CA CYS A 65 -0.90 4.38 -11.43
C CYS A 65 -1.54 5.52 -12.22
N LYS A 66 -1.43 6.74 -11.69
CA LYS A 66 -1.68 7.91 -12.52
C LYS A 66 -0.50 8.05 -13.48
N MET A 67 -0.76 7.95 -14.78
CA MET A 67 0.28 8.05 -15.79
C MET A 67 0.98 9.41 -15.70
N ASP A 68 2.30 9.36 -15.51
CA ASP A 68 3.22 10.47 -15.68
C ASP A 68 4.28 10.02 -16.68
N ALA A 69 3.95 10.15 -17.96
CA ALA A 69 4.78 9.70 -19.08
C ALA A 69 6.09 10.51 -19.20
N VAL A 70 6.17 11.68 -18.55
CA VAL A 70 7.37 12.53 -18.60
C VAL A 70 8.44 12.00 -17.63
N ASN A 71 8.03 11.60 -16.43
CA ASN A 71 8.97 11.26 -15.36
C ASN A 71 9.13 9.74 -15.12
N VAL A 72 8.21 8.91 -15.62
CA VAL A 72 8.20 7.47 -15.34
C VAL A 72 8.34 6.65 -16.62
N LYS A 73 9.49 6.00 -16.77
CA LYS A 73 9.76 5.04 -17.86
C LYS A 73 9.65 3.58 -17.41
N ASN A 74 9.81 3.30 -16.11
CA ASN A 74 9.74 1.96 -15.54
C ASN A 74 8.55 1.85 -14.58
N PHE A 75 7.61 0.96 -14.92
CA PHE A 75 6.40 0.69 -14.17
C PHE A 75 6.41 -0.66 -13.44
N ARG A 76 7.50 -1.43 -13.56
CA ARG A 76 7.66 -2.66 -12.80
C ARG A 76 7.93 -2.35 -11.35
N ARG A 77 7.16 -2.97 -10.45
CA ARG A 77 7.35 -2.84 -8.99
C ARG A 77 7.26 -4.20 -8.35
N TYR A 78 8.03 -4.37 -7.28
CA TYR A 78 8.05 -5.59 -6.50
C TYR A 78 7.29 -5.39 -5.19
N ILE A 79 6.18 -6.09 -5.04
CA ILE A 79 5.41 -6.15 -3.79
C ILE A 79 5.90 -7.35 -2.98
N THR A 80 6.52 -7.06 -1.84
CA THR A 80 7.08 -8.09 -0.94
C THR A 80 6.00 -8.68 -0.03
N GLY A 81 4.98 -7.90 0.33
CA GLY A 81 3.96 -8.32 1.27
C GLY A 81 2.64 -7.60 1.06
N ILE A 82 1.55 -8.35 1.23
CA ILE A 82 0.22 -7.78 1.39
C ILE A 82 -0.56 -8.62 2.39
N THR A 83 -1.17 -7.97 3.37
CA THR A 83 -1.95 -8.60 4.42
C THR A 83 -3.24 -7.82 4.66
N ILE A 84 -4.30 -8.55 5.02
CA ILE A 84 -5.58 -7.96 5.41
C ILE A 84 -5.93 -8.55 6.78
N SER A 85 -5.98 -7.70 7.81
CA SER A 85 -6.17 -8.13 9.20
C SER A 85 -7.06 -7.17 9.99
N PRO A 86 -7.78 -7.65 11.01
CA PRO A 86 -8.55 -6.77 11.88
C PRO A 86 -7.60 -5.89 12.70
N CYS A 87 -7.97 -4.63 12.87
CA CYS A 87 -7.35 -3.75 13.85
C CYS A 87 -7.85 -4.13 15.25
N ASN A 88 -7.01 -3.91 16.26
CA ASN A 88 -7.20 -4.30 17.65
C ASN A 88 -8.68 -4.19 18.12
N LYS A 89 -9.29 -5.32 18.50
CA LYS A 89 -10.72 -5.46 18.89
C LYS A 89 -11.11 -4.76 20.20
N ARG A 90 -10.27 -3.85 20.71
CA ARG A 90 -10.52 -3.15 21.98
C ARG A 90 -11.75 -2.25 21.93
N PHE A 91 -12.18 -1.89 20.73
CA PHE A 91 -13.42 -1.16 20.49
C PHE A 91 -14.32 -2.09 19.66
N ASP A 92 -15.63 -2.08 19.92
CA ASP A 92 -16.66 -2.86 19.22
C ASP A 92 -16.88 -2.34 17.79
N VAL A 93 -15.78 -2.19 17.07
CA VAL A 93 -15.69 -1.53 15.78
C VAL A 93 -14.99 -2.49 14.84
N ASP A 94 -15.65 -2.81 13.73
CA ASP A 94 -15.15 -3.76 12.72
C ASP A 94 -14.14 -3.05 11.80
N LEU A 95 -13.08 -2.50 12.42
CA LEU A 95 -11.99 -1.81 11.75
C LEU A 95 -10.95 -2.81 11.26
N TRP A 96 -10.60 -2.73 10.00
CA TRP A 96 -9.61 -3.59 9.35
C TRP A 96 -8.51 -2.77 8.71
N ALA A 97 -7.39 -3.42 8.43
CA ALA A 97 -6.24 -2.85 7.76
C ALA A 97 -5.83 -3.70 6.56
N ILE A 98 -5.58 -3.05 5.43
CA ILE A 98 -4.77 -3.61 4.34
C ILE A 98 -3.36 -3.04 4.49
N THR A 99 -2.38 -3.90 4.73
CA THR A 99 -0.97 -3.52 4.79
C THR A 99 -0.27 -3.98 3.52
N ILE A 100 0.36 -3.06 2.79
CA ILE A 100 1.09 -3.33 1.54
C ILE A 100 2.55 -2.90 1.72
N THR A 101 3.46 -3.82 1.48
CA THR A 101 4.91 -3.63 1.61
C THR A 101 5.59 -3.88 0.28
N GLY A 102 6.50 -2.99 -0.12
CA GLY A 102 7.22 -3.10 -1.38
C GLY A 102 8.49 -2.25 -1.39
N SER A 103 9.34 -2.45 -2.40
CA SER A 103 10.59 -1.69 -2.54
C SER A 103 10.33 -0.23 -2.87
N ALA A 104 9.39 0.04 -3.78
CA ALA A 104 8.93 1.36 -4.18
C ALA A 104 7.50 1.28 -4.75
N PHE A 105 6.83 2.43 -4.84
CA PHE A 105 5.48 2.53 -5.39
C PHE A 105 5.42 3.64 -6.45
N LEU A 106 4.59 3.44 -7.47
CA LEU A 106 4.24 4.48 -8.44
C LEU A 106 3.24 5.46 -7.82
N TRP A 107 3.08 6.61 -8.47
CA TRP A 107 2.09 7.59 -8.06
C TRP A 107 0.67 6.99 -8.11
N HIS A 108 -0.04 7.06 -6.98
CA HIS A 108 -1.36 6.47 -6.74
C HIS A 108 -1.45 4.93 -6.70
N GLN A 109 -0.34 4.19 -6.88
CA GLN A 109 -0.34 2.72 -6.95
C GLN A 109 -1.14 2.04 -5.85
N VAL A 110 -0.77 2.32 -4.60
CA VAL A 110 -1.41 1.73 -3.41
C VAL A 110 -2.91 2.01 -3.39
N ARG A 111 -3.33 3.24 -3.74
CA ARG A 111 -4.75 3.63 -3.72
C ARG A 111 -5.54 2.88 -4.80
N CYS A 112 -4.99 2.74 -5.99
CA CYS A 112 -5.62 1.97 -7.07
C CYS A 112 -5.71 0.48 -6.73
N MET A 113 -4.64 -0.11 -6.17
CA MET A 113 -4.65 -1.51 -5.71
C MET A 113 -5.74 -1.74 -4.66
N VAL A 114 -5.82 -0.87 -3.65
CA VAL A 114 -6.86 -0.94 -2.60
C VAL A 114 -8.26 -0.78 -3.19
N SER A 115 -8.45 0.10 -4.17
CA SER A 115 -9.75 0.30 -4.82
C SER A 115 -10.23 -0.97 -5.52
N VAL A 116 -9.35 -1.69 -6.21
CA VAL A 116 -9.67 -2.99 -6.83
C VAL A 116 -10.04 -4.03 -5.78
N LEU A 117 -9.30 -4.08 -4.66
CA LEU A 117 -9.64 -4.99 -3.56
C LEU A 117 -11.01 -4.69 -2.96
N PHE A 118 -11.40 -3.42 -2.84
CA PHE A 118 -12.74 -3.06 -2.37
C PHE A 118 -13.83 -3.49 -3.35
N MET A 119 -13.67 -3.23 -4.65
CA MET A 119 -14.64 -3.68 -5.66
C MET A 119 -14.82 -5.21 -5.64
N ILE A 120 -13.74 -5.95 -5.46
CA ILE A 120 -13.78 -7.42 -5.31
C ILE A 120 -14.49 -7.81 -4.00
N GLY A 121 -14.16 -7.16 -2.88
CA GLY A 121 -14.78 -7.41 -1.58
C GLY A 121 -16.29 -7.12 -1.54
N GLU A 122 -16.74 -6.16 -2.36
CA GLU A 122 -18.16 -5.81 -2.55
C GLU A 122 -18.86 -6.69 -3.60
N GLY A 123 -18.14 -7.58 -4.28
CA GLY A 123 -18.69 -8.44 -5.34
C GLY A 123 -18.95 -7.73 -6.67
N LEU A 124 -18.43 -6.51 -6.85
CA LEU A 124 -18.54 -5.75 -8.09
C LEU A 124 -17.56 -6.24 -9.18
N GLU A 125 -16.51 -6.94 -8.78
CA GLU A 125 -15.46 -7.44 -9.66
C GLU A 125 -15.05 -8.89 -9.34
N SER A 126 -14.57 -9.61 -10.34
CA SER A 126 -14.11 -10.99 -10.17
C SER A 126 -12.76 -11.04 -9.42
N PRO A 127 -12.51 -12.06 -8.58
CA PRO A 127 -11.21 -12.25 -7.91
C PRO A 127 -10.05 -12.52 -8.90
N ASN A 128 -10.38 -12.88 -10.14
CA ASN A 128 -9.43 -13.07 -11.24
C ASN A 128 -9.08 -11.77 -11.97
N MET A 129 -9.71 -10.65 -11.62
CA MET A 129 -9.42 -9.35 -12.24
C MET A 129 -8.00 -8.89 -11.93
N SER A 130 -7.45 -9.18 -10.74
CA SER A 130 -6.06 -8.86 -10.40
C SER A 130 -5.05 -9.49 -11.37
N ASP A 131 -5.31 -10.73 -11.83
CA ASP A 131 -4.45 -11.39 -12.82
C ASP A 131 -4.49 -10.67 -14.17
N LYS A 132 -5.68 -10.25 -14.63
CA LYS A 132 -5.84 -9.58 -15.93
C LYS A 132 -5.15 -8.22 -15.96
N ILE A 133 -5.16 -7.49 -14.85
CA ILE A 133 -4.58 -6.14 -14.81
C ILE A 133 -3.05 -6.20 -14.63
N CYS A 134 -2.52 -7.22 -13.92
CA CYS A 134 -1.08 -7.39 -13.71
C CYS A 134 -0.36 -8.20 -14.81
N LYS A 135 -1.06 -9.06 -15.57
CA LYS A 135 -0.46 -9.96 -16.59
C LYS A 135 -0.62 -9.51 -18.04
N ASN A 136 -1.26 -8.38 -18.33
CA ASN A 136 -1.34 -7.89 -19.71
C ASN A 136 -0.06 -7.16 -20.14
N ILE A 137 1.03 -7.92 -20.31
CA ILE A 137 1.94 -7.96 -21.49
C ILE A 137 2.53 -9.39 -21.57
#